data_AF-A0A259NCY7-F1
#
_entry.id   AF-A0A259NCY7-F1
#
_cell.length_a   1.000
_cell.length_b   1.000
_cell.length_c   1.000
_cell.angle_alpha   90.00
_cell.angle_beta   90.00
_cell.angle_gamma   90.00
#
_symmetry.space_group_name_H-M   'P 1'
#
loop_
_entity.id
_entity.type
_entity.pdbx_description
1 polymer ?
#
loop_
_entity_poly.entity_id
_entity_poly.type
_entity_poly.pdbx_seq_one_letter_code
_entity_poly.pdbx_strand_id
1 'polypeptide(L)' 'MAEGVETEEQHHLLKSFDCDYAQGFLYSKAVTANQFEPLVNHSSYI' A
#
# COMPACT_ATOMS: atom_id res chain seq x y z
N MET A 1 -0.63 9.03 -8.22
CA MET A 1 -0.78 8.41 -6.89
C MET A 1 -2.25 8.40 -6.52
N ALA A 2 -2.81 7.24 -6.21
CA ALA A 2 -4.18 7.09 -5.75
C ALA A 2 -4.23 6.92 -4.22
N GLU A 3 -5.24 7.48 -3.57
CA GLU A 3 -5.43 7.43 -2.12
C GLU A 3 -6.76 6.76 -1.78
N GLY A 4 -6.86 6.17 -0.60
CA GLY A 4 -8.08 5.51 -0.13
C GLY A 4 -8.36 4.15 -0.78
N VAL A 5 -7.32 3.40 -1.18
CA VAL A 5 -7.49 2.03 -1.70
C VAL A 5 -7.75 1.05 -0.56
N GLU A 6 -8.96 0.53 -0.50
CA GLU A 6 -9.46 -0.32 0.57
C GLU A 6 -9.79 -1.75 0.10
N THR A 7 -9.94 -1.97 -1.21
CA THR A 7 -10.31 -3.29 -1.77
C THR A 7 -9.44 -3.72 -2.95
N GLU A 8 -9.33 -5.03 -3.17
CA GLU A 8 -8.59 -5.61 -4.30
C GLU A 8 -9.15 -5.18 -5.66
N GLU A 9 -10.48 -4.97 -5.76
CA GLU A 9 -11.10 -4.47 -6.98
C GLU A 9 -10.62 -3.07 -7.34
N GLN A 10 -10.47 -2.20 -6.33
CA GLN A 10 -9.92 -0.85 -6.52
C GLN A 10 -8.44 -0.90 -6.93
N HIS A 11 -7.64 -1.79 -6.31
CA HIS A 11 -6.26 -2.04 -6.72
C HIS A 11 -6.18 -2.44 -8.21
N HIS A 12 -6.96 -3.43 -8.62
CA HIS A 12 -6.96 -3.92 -10.01
C HIS A 12 -7.39 -2.85 -11.01
N LEU A 13 -8.42 -2.05 -10.67
CA LEU A 13 -8.84 -0.93 -11.51
C LEU A 13 -7.72 0.10 -11.69
N LEU A 14 -7.05 0.48 -10.60
CA LEU A 14 -5.92 1.42 -10.66
C LEU A 14 -4.75 0.87 -11.47
N LYS A 15 -4.44 -0.43 -11.32
CA LYS A 15 -3.43 -1.11 -12.16
C LYS A 15 -3.79 -1.10 -13.64
N SER A 16 -5.06 -1.25 -13.98
CA SER A 16 -5.51 -1.19 -15.38
C SER A 16 -5.39 0.20 -16.02
N PHE A 17 -5.26 1.25 -15.20
CA PHE A 17 -4.99 2.63 -15.64
C PHE A 17 -3.50 3.01 -15.55
N ASP A 18 -2.60 2.04 -15.42
CA ASP A 18 -1.17 2.27 -15.25
C ASP A 18 -0.85 3.18 -14.04
N CYS A 19 -1.64 3.10 -12.97
CA CYS A 19 -1.34 3.83 -11.74
C CYS A 19 -0.24 3.11 -10.94
N ASP A 20 0.93 3.74 -10.85
CA ASP A 20 2.10 3.15 -10.20
C ASP A 20 2.04 3.13 -8.67
N TYR A 21 1.39 4.14 -8.07
CA TYR A 21 1.42 4.39 -6.62
C TYR A 21 0.02 4.44 -6.03
N ALA A 22 -0.19 3.70 -4.95
CA ALA A 22 -1.43 3.69 -4.20
C ALA A 22 -1.19 3.67 -2.70
N GLN A 23 -2.07 4.35 -1.96
CA GLN A 23 -2.16 4.31 -0.51
C GLN A 23 -3.59 3.98 -0.09
N GLY A 24 -3.74 3.17 0.95
CA GLY A 24 -5.02 2.94 1.60
C GLY A 24 -4.99 1.72 2.50
N PHE A 25 -6.11 1.43 3.16
CA PHE A 25 -6.19 0.38 4.17
C PHE A 25 -6.06 -1.04 3.62
N LEU A 26 -6.16 -1.22 2.29
CA LEU A 26 -5.79 -2.48 1.65
C LEU A 26 -4.32 -2.82 1.91
N TYR A 27 -3.43 -1.82 1.91
CA TYR A 27 -2.00 -2.00 2.10
C TYR A 27 -1.59 -1.89 3.56
N SER A 28 -1.97 -0.78 4.20
CA SER A 28 -1.67 -0.51 5.60
C SER A 28 -2.50 0.66 6.11
N LYS A 29 -2.83 0.62 7.41
CA LYS A 29 -3.30 1.81 8.11
C LYS A 29 -2.13 2.76 8.35
N ALA A 30 -2.42 4.02 8.70
CA ALA A 30 -1.38 4.91 9.20
C ALA A 30 -0.75 4.28 10.47
N VAL A 31 0.58 4.21 10.47
CA VAL A 31 1.36 3.63 11.57
C VAL A 31 2.17 4.72 12.26
N THR A 32 2.49 4.51 13.53
CA THR A 32 3.39 5.40 14.27
C THR A 32 4.84 5.23 13.81
N ALA A 33 5.72 6.18 14.14
CA ALA A 33 7.12 6.13 13.72
C ALA A 33 7.84 4.84 14.16
N ASN A 34 7.60 4.36 15.39
CA ASN A 34 8.15 3.11 15.90
C ASN A 34 7.57 1.85 15.26
N GLN A 35 6.46 1.95 14.52
CA GLN A 35 5.83 0.85 13.79
C GLN A 35 6.24 0.83 12.30
N PHE A 36 6.79 1.93 11.78
CA PHE A 36 7.17 2.05 10.37
C PHE A 36 8.32 1.12 9.98
N GLU A 37 9.41 1.13 10.74
CA GLU A 37 10.60 0.32 10.43
C GLU A 37 10.29 -1.20 10.40
N PRO A 38 9.56 -1.78 11.37
CA PRO A 38 9.10 -3.17 11.28
C PRO A 38 8.21 -3.47 10.07
N LEU A 39 7.38 -2.52 9.64
CA LEU A 39 6.45 -2.67 8.52
C LEU A 39 7.19 -2.79 7.18
N VAL A 40 8.21 -1.95 6.96
CA VAL A 40 8.97 -1.93 5.69
C VAL A 40 10.07 -2.98 5.62
N ASN A 41 10.61 -3.40 6.76
CA ASN A 41 11.70 -4.39 6.83
C ASN A 41 11.20 -5.85 6.81
N HIS A 42 9.88 -6.10 6.70
CA HIS A 42 9.32 -7.45 6.63
C HIS A 42 9.42 -8.12 5.24
N SER A 43 9.96 -7.42 4.24
CA SER A 43 10.33 -8.04 2.96
C SER A 43 11.74 -8.60 3.04
N SER A 44 11.85 -9.93 3.06
CA SER A 44 13.08 -10.65 2.73
C SER A 44 13.51 -10.30 1.30
N TYR A 45 14.23 -9.19 1.14
CA TYR A 45 15.05 -8.96 -0.06
C TYR A 45 16.34 -9.79 0.13
N ILE A 46 16.32 -11.00 -0.44
CA ILE A 46 17.53 -11.70 -0.90
C ILE A 46 17.59 -11.58 -2.43
#